data_AF-A0A962Z0D4-F1
#
_entry.id   AF-A0A962Z0D4-F1
#
_cell.length_a   1.000
_cell.length_b   1.000
_cell.length_c   1.000
_cell.angle_alpha   90.00
_cell.angle_beta   90.00
_cell.angle_gamma   90.00
#
_symmetry.space_group_name_H-M   'P 1'
#
loop_
_entity.id
_entity.type
_entity.pdbx_description
1 polymer ?
#
loop_
_entity_poly.entity_id
_entity_poly.type
_entity_poly.pdbx_seq_one_letter_code
_entity_poly.pdbx_strand_id
1 'polypeptide(L)'
;ETEPDLVTARERYVVVVCRSGNRSVLAAVTLMMMGFKKVVNLKTGLRGWNDYELPLVDQSYLPVTIEEGDAYLANKVLPEQRRPSVA
;
A
#
# COMPACT_ATOMS: atom_id res chain seq x y z
N GLU A 1 -2.88 12.14 -23.07
CA GLU A 1 -4.19 12.73 -22.73
C GLU A 1 -4.40 12.61 -21.23
N THR A 2 -5.30 13.40 -20.64
CA THR A 2 -5.57 13.40 -19.18
C THR A 2 -6.73 12.46 -18.87
N GLU A 3 -6.56 11.53 -17.93
CA GLU A 3 -7.64 10.62 -17.51
C GLU A 3 -8.73 11.36 -16.72
N PRO A 4 -9.99 11.45 -17.21
CA PRO A 4 -11.05 12.25 -16.57
C PRO A 4 -11.35 11.83 -15.12
N ASP A 5 -11.26 10.53 -14.85
CA ASP A 5 -11.50 9.98 -13.51
C ASP A 5 -10.48 10.47 -12.49
N LEU A 6 -9.22 10.70 -12.91
CA LEU A 6 -8.17 11.21 -12.04
C LEU A 6 -8.35 12.71 -11.76
N VAL A 7 -8.93 13.47 -12.69
CA VAL A 7 -9.22 14.90 -12.51
C VAL A 7 -10.25 15.11 -11.39
N THR A 8 -11.26 14.24 -11.32
CA THR A 8 -12.34 14.31 -10.31
C THR A 8 -12.03 13.58 -9.01
N ALA A 9 -10.85 12.96 -8.89
CA ALA A 9 -10.51 12.06 -7.78
C ALA A 9 -10.40 12.75 -6.42
N ARG A 10 -10.23 14.08 -6.35
CA ARG A 10 -10.05 14.81 -5.07
C ARG A 10 -11.22 14.67 -4.10
N GLU A 11 -12.43 14.44 -4.61
CA GLU A 11 -13.65 14.27 -3.82
C GLU A 11 -13.98 12.80 -3.51
N ARG A 12 -13.24 11.85 -4.12
CA ARG A 12 -13.43 10.42 -3.94
C ARG A 12 -12.82 9.97 -2.61
N TYR A 13 -13.37 8.89 -2.07
CA TYR A 13 -12.80 8.22 -0.91
C TYR A 13 -11.58 7.41 -1.35
N VAL A 14 -10.42 7.70 -0.76
CA VAL A 14 -9.15 7.06 -1.09
C VAL A 14 -8.64 6.33 0.14
N VAL A 15 -8.54 5.01 0.03
CA VAL A 15 -7.87 4.17 1.03
C VAL A 15 -6.45 3.94 0.56
N VAL A 16 -5.47 4.41 1.32
CA VAL A 16 -4.05 4.17 1.04
C VAL A 16 -3.57 3.01 1.91
N VAL A 17 -2.87 2.07 1.29
CA VAL A 17 -2.40 0.85 1.94
C VAL A 17 -0.92 0.63 1.64
N CYS A 18 -0.21 0.07 2.62
CA CYS A 18 1.11 -0.53 2.41
C CYS A 18 1.19 -1.79 3.28
N ARG A 19 2.39 -2.39 3.42
CA ARG A 19 2.57 -3.60 4.25
C ARG A 19 2.11 -3.44 5.71
N SER A 20 2.52 -2.39 6.41
CA SER A 20 2.27 -2.20 7.87
C SER A 20 1.53 -0.92 8.24
N GLY A 21 1.17 -0.08 7.28
CA GLY A 21 0.54 1.24 7.50
C GLY A 21 1.52 2.43 7.60
N ASN A 22 2.81 2.18 7.82
CA ASN A 22 3.80 3.26 8.08
C ASN A 22 4.15 4.09 6.84
N ARG A 23 4.23 3.49 5.66
CA ARG A 23 4.52 4.24 4.40
C ARG A 23 3.27 4.94 3.88
N SER A 24 2.13 4.29 4.04
CA SER A 24 0.85 4.79 3.56
C SER A 24 0.33 5.97 4.38
N VAL A 25 0.73 6.13 5.65
CA VAL A 25 0.38 7.35 6.40
C VAL A 25 1.03 8.61 5.81
N LEU A 26 2.30 8.52 5.40
CA LEU A 26 2.99 9.63 4.72
C LEU A 26 2.29 9.96 3.39
N ALA A 27 2.00 8.95 2.59
CA ALA A 27 1.26 9.12 1.34
C ALA A 27 -0.13 9.74 1.55
N ALA A 28 -0.86 9.32 2.60
CA ALA A 28 -2.15 9.89 2.94
C ALA A 28 -2.05 11.38 3.30
N VAL A 29 -1.06 11.77 4.11
CA VAL A 29 -0.79 13.19 4.44
C VAL A 29 -0.46 13.98 3.18
N THR A 30 0.37 13.45 2.29
CA THR A 30 0.70 14.09 1.02
C THR A 30 -0.54 14.33 0.16
N LEU A 31 -1.42 13.34 0.02
CA LEU A 31 -2.67 13.49 -0.72
C LEU A 31 -3.59 14.55 -0.11
N MET A 32 -3.69 14.60 1.22
CA MET A 32 -4.44 15.65 1.91
C MET A 32 -3.88 17.04 1.61
N MET A 33 -2.55 17.21 1.62
CA MET A 33 -1.90 18.48 1.24
C MET A 33 -2.15 18.87 -0.22
N MET A 34 -2.33 17.88 -1.10
CA MET A 34 -2.67 18.09 -2.52
C MET A 34 -4.17 18.36 -2.77
N GLY A 35 -4.97 18.44 -1.70
CA GLY A 35 -6.38 18.81 -1.75
C GLY A 35 -7.35 17.64 -1.85
N PHE A 36 -6.91 16.40 -1.70
CA PHE A 36 -7.83 15.26 -1.57
C PHE A 36 -8.57 15.33 -0.24
N LYS A 37 -9.89 15.22 -0.27
CA LYS A 37 -10.76 15.53 0.88
C LYS A 37 -11.04 14.33 1.78
N LYS A 38 -10.95 13.11 1.25
CA LYS A 38 -11.39 11.89 1.92
C LYS A 38 -10.33 10.80 1.81
N VAL A 39 -9.21 11.02 2.48
CA VAL A 39 -8.08 10.08 2.46
C VAL A 39 -7.97 9.39 3.80
N VAL A 40 -7.92 8.06 3.78
CA VAL A 40 -7.68 7.25 4.98
C VAL A 40 -6.53 6.28 4.76
N ASN A 41 -5.80 6.02 5.84
CA ASN A 41 -4.76 5.00 5.87
C ASN A 41 -5.34 3.71 6.45
N LEU A 42 -5.15 2.57 5.78
CA LEU A 42 -5.49 1.27 6.37
C LEU A 42 -4.56 1.00 7.55
N LYS A 43 -5.09 1.11 8.78
CA LYS A 43 -4.35 0.83 10.01
C LYS A 43 -3.78 -0.59 9.92
N THR A 44 -2.54 -0.78 10.38
CA THR A 44 -1.77 -2.05 10.31
C THR A 44 -1.48 -2.58 8.89
N GLY A 45 -1.92 -1.90 7.83
CA GLY A 45 -1.66 -2.29 6.45
C GLY A 45 -2.21 -3.66 6.07
N LEU A 46 -1.68 -4.25 5.00
CA LEU A 46 -2.08 -5.60 4.56
C LEU A 46 -1.64 -6.70 5.55
N ARG A 47 -0.65 -6.46 6.40
CA ARG A 47 -0.36 -7.39 7.50
C ARG A 47 -1.55 -7.52 8.43
N GLY A 48 -2.12 -6.40 8.88
CA GLY A 48 -3.32 -6.44 9.72
C GLY A 48 -4.51 -7.08 8.99
N TRP A 49 -4.70 -6.76 7.70
CA TRP A 49 -5.72 -7.40 6.87
C TRP A 49 -5.61 -8.94 6.90
N ASN A 50 -4.37 -9.46 6.77
CA ASN A 50 -4.07 -10.88 6.86
C ASN A 50 -4.26 -11.43 8.29
N ASP A 51 -3.85 -10.68 9.32
CA ASP A 51 -4.03 -11.07 10.74
C ASP A 51 -5.53 -11.23 11.11
N TYR A 52 -6.43 -10.53 10.40
CA TYR A 52 -7.89 -10.69 10.51
C TYR A 52 -8.49 -11.71 9.52
N GLU A 53 -7.65 -12.46 8.79
CA GLU A 53 -8.07 -13.47 7.80
C GLU A 53 -9.05 -12.93 6.74
N LEU A 54 -8.91 -11.66 6.37
CA LEU A 54 -9.76 -11.02 5.38
C LEU A 54 -9.33 -11.40 3.95
N PRO A 55 -10.28 -11.56 2.99
CA PRO A 55 -9.97 -11.98 1.64
C PRO A 55 -9.15 -10.92 0.89
N LEU A 56 -8.15 -11.36 0.14
CA LEU A 56 -7.40 -10.56 -0.81
C LEU A 56 -7.48 -11.26 -2.18
N VAL A 57 -7.69 -10.49 -3.25
CA VAL A 57 -7.76 -11.02 -4.61
C VAL A 57 -6.86 -10.24 -5.56
N ASP A 58 -6.43 -10.90 -6.63
CA ASP A 58 -5.72 -10.26 -7.72
C ASP A 58 -6.67 -9.58 -8.72
N GLN A 59 -6.11 -9.12 -9.84
CA GLN A 59 -6.87 -8.45 -10.91
C GLN A 59 -7.84 -9.40 -11.64
N SER A 60 -7.61 -10.72 -11.55
CA SER A 60 -8.46 -11.77 -12.08
C SER A 60 -9.47 -12.29 -11.04
N TYR A 61 -9.57 -11.63 -9.89
CA TYR A 61 -10.41 -12.02 -8.76
C TYR A 61 -10.06 -13.40 -8.17
N LEU A 62 -8.83 -13.87 -8.38
CA LEU A 62 -8.35 -15.10 -7.75
C LEU A 62 -7.85 -14.80 -6.34
N PRO A 63 -8.12 -15.67 -5.35
CA PRO A 63 -7.61 -15.49 -4.00
C PRO A 63 -6.09 -15.42 -3.98
N VAL A 64 -5.56 -14.40 -3.30
CA VAL A 64 -4.15 -14.27 -2.98
C VAL A 64 -3.95 -14.82 -1.58
N THR A 65 -3.07 -15.80 -1.42
CA THR A 65 -2.75 -16.35 -0.10
C THR A 65 -2.00 -15.32 0.75
N ILE A 66 -2.04 -15.52 2.07
CA ILE A 66 -1.33 -14.64 3.03
C ILE A 66 0.17 -14.64 2.73
N GLU A 67 0.73 -15.80 2.42
CA GLU A 67 2.13 -16.02 2.10
C GLU A 67 2.54 -15.27 0.82
N GLU A 68 1.74 -15.37 -0.23
CA GLU A 68 1.97 -14.65 -1.49
C GLU A 68 1.89 -13.13 -1.29
N GLY A 69 0.87 -12.67 -0.56
CA GLY A 69 0.66 -11.25 -0.27
C GLY A 69 1.80 -10.65 0.56
N ASP A 70 2.25 -11.33 1.62
CA ASP A 70 3.37 -10.85 2.44
C ASP A 70 4.69 -10.86 1.66
N ALA A 71 4.96 -11.91 0.89
CA ALA A 71 6.16 -12.00 0.06
C ALA A 71 6.23 -10.91 -1.01
N TYR A 72 5.08 -10.55 -1.61
CA TYR A 72 5.00 -9.46 -2.58
C TYR A 72 5.32 -8.10 -1.96
N LEU A 73 4.82 -7.83 -0.76
CA LEU A 73 4.96 -6.54 -0.08
C LEU A 73 6.21 -6.41 0.78
N ALA A 74 6.92 -7.52 1.00
CA ALA A 74 8.16 -7.56 1.75
C ALA A 74 9.22 -6.66 1.10
N ASN A 75 9.99 -5.96 1.94
CA ASN A 75 11.13 -5.19 1.45
C ASN A 75 12.21 -6.17 0.96
N LYS A 76 12.56 -6.10 -0.31
CA LYS A 76 13.63 -6.89 -0.92
C LYS A 76 14.92 -6.08 -0.83
N VAL A 77 15.81 -6.47 0.08
CA VAL A 77 17.14 -5.86 0.21
C VAL A 77 18.03 -6.39 -0.91
N LEU A 78 18.37 -5.51 -1.86
CA LEU A 78 19.27 -5.84 -2.96
C LEU A 78 20.67 -6.13 -2.41
N PRO A 79 21.50 -6.95 -3.11
CA PRO A 79 22.86 -7.27 -2.66
C PRO A 79 23.68 -6.04 -2.28
N GLU A 80 23.59 -4.96 -3.06
CA GLU A 80 24.28 -3.68 -2.84
C GLU A 80 23.75 -2.86 -1.65
N GLN A 81 22.53 -3.15 -1.18
CA GLN A 81 21.92 -2.50 -0.01
C GLN A 81 22.26 -3.23 1.29
N ARG A 82 22.96 -4.37 1.21
CA ARG A 82 23.39 -5.12 2.40
C ARG A 82 24.52 -4.36 3.07
N ARG A 83 24.61 -4.53 4.39
CA ARG A 83 25.74 -3.98 5.16
C ARG A 83 27.05 -4.44 4.51
N PRO A 84 28.03 -3.55 4.29
CA PRO A 84 29.32 -3.95 3.74
C PRO A 84 29.91 -5.06 4.61
N SER A 85 30.48 -6.09 4.00
CA SER A 85 31.30 -7.04 4.75
C SER A 85 32.46 -6.26 5.33
N VAL A 86 32.63 -6.31 6.65
CA VAL A 86 33.80 -5.74 7.33
C VAL A 86 35.04 -6.36 6.69
N ALA A 87 35.97 -5.51 6.25
CA ALA A 87 37.27 -5.94 5.72
C ALA A 87 38.13 -6.58 6.80
#